data_AF-A0A1H7Z4W5-F1
#
_entry.id   AF-A0A1H7Z4W5-F1
#
_cell.length_a   1.000
_cell.length_b   1.000
_cell.length_c   1.000
_cell.angle_alpha   90.00
_cell.angle_beta   90.00
_cell.angle_gamma   90.00
#
_symmetry.space_group_name_H-M   'P 1'
#
loop_
_entity.id
_entity.type
_entity.pdbx_description
1 polymer ?
#
loop_
_entity_poly.entity_id
_entity_poly.type
_entity_poly.pdbx_seq_one_letter_code
_entity_poly.pdbx_strand_id
1 'polypeptide(L)'
;MQPSSVKPRHVLCFLGKDDSLLHPPKAVAKTIADFNFEIDRTYSQGKPDPHMERSFGVSWDRVFPNAWSATDEAAVANHKAVLYVLSPPLEQQKSVAYSAAALRIVEEMIEAGATAVKGESAGVAHGLARWMQLAAECKAAARTNQGLAVTAAMSRTCRLAFAKRPLGGNSYNESVGFHLVGLPEVYVAKSRGSDRDAVKLTDEIADAMAEHGVDASLRERKLALSQGSQYADDDFKFNPYGIVRIEA
;
A
#
# COMPACT_ATOMS: atom_id res chain seq x y z
N MET A 1 19.83 9.39 18.09
CA MET A 1 19.09 10.05 16.98
C MET A 1 17.65 10.21 17.42
N GLN A 2 17.04 11.36 17.17
CA GLN A 2 15.61 11.54 17.47
C GLN A 2 14.77 10.84 16.39
N PRO A 3 13.72 10.10 16.78
CA PRO A 3 12.79 9.52 15.81
C PRO A 3 12.06 10.63 15.05
N SER A 4 11.81 10.41 13.75
CA SER A 4 11.01 11.34 12.95
C SER A 4 9.62 11.53 13.57
N SER A 5 9.12 12.77 13.58
CA SER A 5 7.76 13.08 14.02
C SER A 5 6.71 12.83 12.93
N VAL A 6 7.14 12.52 11.70
CA VAL A 6 6.23 12.26 10.57
C VAL A 6 5.48 10.96 10.82
N LYS A 7 4.15 11.03 10.71
CA LYS A 7 3.26 9.87 10.82
C LYS A 7 2.71 9.57 9.43
N PRO A 8 2.95 8.37 8.87
CA PRO A 8 2.42 8.03 7.56
C PRO A 8 0.89 7.94 7.57
N ARG A 9 0.27 7.87 6.39
CA ARG A 9 -1.19 7.81 6.25
C ARG A 9 -1.55 7.02 5.00
N HIS A 10 -2.58 6.18 5.05
CA HIS A 10 -3.17 5.62 3.83
C HIS A 10 -4.00 6.67 3.13
N VAL A 11 -3.80 6.76 1.82
CA VAL A 11 -4.61 7.54 0.90
C VAL A 11 -5.12 6.55 -0.15
N LEU A 12 -6.43 6.28 -0.12
CA LEU A 12 -7.09 5.37 -1.05
C LEU A 12 -7.84 6.19 -2.09
N CYS A 13 -7.60 5.92 -3.37
CA CYS A 13 -8.34 6.48 -4.50
C CYS A 13 -9.26 5.41 -5.08
N PHE A 14 -10.55 5.70 -5.13
CA PHE A 14 -11.57 4.87 -5.74
C PHE A 14 -12.13 5.55 -6.98
N LEU A 15 -12.34 4.79 -8.05
CA LEU A 15 -13.01 5.26 -9.26
C LEU A 15 -14.39 4.64 -9.40
N GLY A 16 -15.37 5.41 -9.86
CA GLY A 16 -16.77 5.02 -9.93
C GLY A 16 -17.36 5.24 -11.31
N LYS A 17 -18.40 4.48 -11.65
CA LYS A 17 -19.15 4.62 -12.91
C LYS A 17 -20.08 5.85 -12.94
N ASP A 18 -20.39 6.41 -11.77
CA ASP A 18 -21.26 7.57 -11.57
C ASP A 18 -20.97 8.21 -10.19
N ASP A 19 -21.68 9.29 -9.88
CA ASP A 19 -21.52 10.08 -8.66
C ASP A 19 -22.00 9.38 -7.38
N SER A 20 -22.69 8.23 -7.48
CA SER A 20 -23.10 7.46 -6.30
C SER A 20 -21.92 6.99 -5.46
N LEU A 21 -20.72 6.86 -6.07
CA LEU A 21 -19.48 6.58 -5.35
C LEU A 21 -19.20 7.61 -4.24
N LEU A 22 -19.60 8.87 -4.43
CA LEU A 22 -19.42 9.94 -3.43
C LEU A 22 -20.27 9.74 -2.18
N HIS A 23 -21.26 8.87 -2.25
CA HIS A 23 -22.18 8.56 -1.18
C HIS A 23 -22.18 7.05 -0.91
N PRO A 24 -21.08 6.51 -0.34
CA PRO A 24 -20.99 5.08 -0.05
C PRO A 24 -22.21 4.60 0.76
N PRO A 25 -22.65 3.35 0.57
CA PRO A 25 -23.75 2.80 1.36
C PRO A 25 -23.50 2.96 2.86
N LYS A 26 -24.58 3.13 3.64
CA LYS A 26 -24.51 3.41 5.09
C LYS A 26 -23.60 2.44 5.86
N ALA A 27 -23.56 1.16 5.46
CA ALA A 27 -22.67 0.16 6.05
C ALA A 27 -21.19 0.50 5.82
N VAL A 28 -20.82 0.81 4.57
CA VAL A 28 -19.43 1.16 4.21
C VAL A 28 -19.02 2.49 4.84
N ALA A 29 -19.91 3.49 4.83
CA ALA A 29 -19.69 4.76 5.52
C ALA A 29 -19.49 4.56 7.03
N LYS A 30 -20.23 3.63 7.64
CA LYS A 30 -20.03 3.25 9.04
C LYS A 30 -18.68 2.55 9.25
N THR A 31 -18.27 1.62 8.39
CA THR A 31 -16.96 0.97 8.48
C THR A 31 -15.82 1.98 8.39
N ILE A 32 -15.88 2.92 7.44
CA ILE A 32 -14.92 4.04 7.30
C ILE A 32 -14.82 4.81 8.63
N ALA A 33 -15.97 5.22 9.19
CA ALA A 33 -16.02 5.97 10.45
C ALA A 33 -15.53 5.15 11.66
N ASP A 34 -15.89 3.87 11.76
CA ASP A 34 -15.50 2.99 12.87
C ASP A 34 -13.98 2.78 12.93
N PHE A 35 -13.31 2.78 11.77
CA PHE A 35 -11.84 2.76 11.69
C PHE A 35 -11.19 4.15 11.77
N ASN A 36 -12.00 5.21 11.96
CA ASN A 36 -11.56 6.60 12.01
C ASN A 36 -10.90 7.08 10.71
N PHE A 37 -11.27 6.48 9.57
CA PHE A 37 -10.95 6.98 8.25
C PHE A 37 -11.95 8.09 7.89
N GLU A 38 -11.56 8.96 6.97
CA GLU A 38 -12.38 10.06 6.50
C GLU A 38 -12.46 10.07 4.97
N ILE A 39 -13.63 10.47 4.44
CA ILE A 39 -13.75 10.78 3.02
C ILE A 39 -13.24 12.20 2.81
N ASP A 40 -12.27 12.36 1.93
CA ASP A 40 -11.76 13.67 1.55
C ASP A 40 -12.74 14.35 0.59
N ARG A 41 -13.54 15.28 1.12
CA ARG A 41 -14.52 16.03 0.34
C ARG A 41 -13.92 17.14 -0.53
N THR A 42 -12.64 17.46 -0.33
CA THR A 42 -11.94 18.52 -1.09
C THR A 42 -11.53 18.01 -2.46
N TYR A 43 -10.97 16.80 -2.52
CA TYR A 43 -10.43 16.23 -3.76
C TYR A 43 -11.32 15.15 -4.40
N SER A 44 -12.38 14.68 -3.71
CA SER A 44 -13.37 13.78 -4.31
C SER A 44 -14.36 14.54 -5.20
N GLN A 45 -14.69 13.98 -6.36
CA GLN A 45 -15.54 14.63 -7.36
C GLN A 45 -16.39 13.66 -8.18
N GLY A 46 -17.59 14.09 -8.55
CA GLY A 46 -18.57 13.34 -9.33
C GLY A 46 -18.41 13.58 -10.83
N LYS A 47 -17.16 13.70 -11.28
CA LYS A 47 -16.81 13.89 -12.69
C LYS A 47 -15.54 13.08 -13.01
N PRO A 48 -15.33 12.72 -14.29
CA PRO A 48 -14.07 12.15 -14.74
C PRO A 48 -12.90 13.09 -14.44
N ASP A 49 -11.77 12.51 -14.09
CA ASP A 49 -10.49 13.19 -13.93
C ASP A 49 -9.52 12.72 -15.03
N PRO A 50 -9.07 13.63 -15.92
CA PRO A 50 -8.20 13.27 -17.05
C PRO A 50 -6.82 12.77 -16.62
N HIS A 51 -6.43 12.95 -15.36
CA HIS A 51 -5.15 12.46 -14.84
C HIS A 51 -5.20 11.00 -14.41
N MET A 52 -6.38 10.40 -14.20
CA MET A 52 -6.49 9.05 -13.60
C MET A 52 -5.92 7.95 -14.48
N GLU A 53 -6.10 8.02 -15.80
CA GLU A 53 -5.53 7.02 -16.72
C GLU A 53 -4.01 6.94 -16.60
N ARG A 54 -3.33 8.09 -16.66
CA ARG A 54 -1.87 8.16 -16.46
C ARG A 54 -1.48 7.76 -15.04
N SER A 55 -2.24 8.23 -14.04
CA SER A 55 -1.97 8.01 -12.62
C SER A 55 -2.02 6.53 -12.25
N PHE A 56 -3.02 5.79 -12.75
CA PHE A 56 -3.12 4.34 -12.56
C PHE A 56 -2.14 3.58 -13.47
N GLY A 57 -1.93 4.02 -14.71
CA GLY A 57 -1.04 3.37 -15.68
C GLY A 57 0.41 3.25 -15.20
N VAL A 58 0.91 4.24 -14.46
CA VAL A 58 2.25 4.16 -13.83
C VAL A 58 2.25 3.35 -12.54
N SER A 59 1.08 3.09 -11.95
CA SER A 59 0.90 2.49 -10.62
C SER A 59 0.52 1.02 -10.62
N TRP A 60 0.20 0.44 -11.78
CA TRP A 60 -0.13 -0.97 -11.89
C TRP A 60 0.92 -1.90 -11.24
N ASP A 61 0.45 -2.89 -10.48
CA ASP A 61 1.27 -3.98 -9.99
C ASP A 61 1.79 -4.80 -11.18
N ARG A 62 3.12 -4.86 -11.29
CA ARG A 62 3.86 -5.59 -12.33
C ARG A 62 4.58 -6.82 -11.76
N VAL A 63 4.45 -7.07 -10.47
CA VAL A 63 5.06 -8.20 -9.78
C VAL A 63 4.14 -9.40 -9.81
N PHE A 64 2.88 -9.23 -9.42
CA PHE A 64 1.95 -10.34 -9.42
C PHE A 64 1.46 -10.62 -10.85
N PRO A 65 1.59 -11.86 -11.37
CA PRO A 65 1.13 -12.18 -12.72
C PRO A 65 -0.35 -11.87 -12.89
N ASN A 66 -0.70 -11.15 -13.96
CA ASN A 66 -2.07 -10.75 -14.26
C ASN A 66 -2.73 -10.00 -13.08
N ALA A 67 -1.97 -9.17 -12.35
CA ALA A 67 -2.51 -8.37 -11.25
C ALA A 67 -3.63 -7.42 -11.69
N TRP A 68 -3.69 -7.08 -12.98
CA TRP A 68 -4.69 -6.25 -13.64
C TRP A 68 -4.91 -6.76 -15.07
N SER A 69 -6.00 -6.30 -15.69
CA SER A 69 -6.44 -6.69 -17.03
C SER A 69 -6.83 -5.48 -17.89
N ALA A 70 -7.02 -5.69 -19.20
CA ALA A 70 -7.56 -4.66 -20.09
C ALA A 70 -8.95 -4.14 -19.64
N THR A 71 -9.73 -4.96 -18.93
CA THR A 71 -11.00 -4.53 -18.33
C THR A 71 -10.77 -3.53 -17.20
N ASP A 72 -9.75 -3.73 -16.37
CA ASP A 72 -9.39 -2.79 -15.31
C ASP A 72 -8.89 -1.46 -15.90
N GLU A 73 -8.10 -1.50 -16.97
CA GLU A 73 -7.69 -0.28 -17.69
C GLU A 73 -8.88 0.47 -18.28
N ALA A 74 -9.80 -0.25 -18.93
CA ALA A 74 -11.01 0.36 -19.47
C ALA A 74 -11.90 0.95 -18.37
N ALA A 75 -11.97 0.33 -17.19
CA ALA A 75 -12.69 0.87 -16.04
C ALA A 75 -12.08 2.20 -15.57
N VAL A 76 -10.75 2.28 -15.49
CA VAL A 76 -10.04 3.53 -15.20
C VAL A 76 -10.32 4.58 -16.27
N ALA A 77 -10.19 4.26 -17.56
CA ALA A 77 -10.40 5.23 -18.63
C ALA A 77 -11.84 5.78 -18.68
N ASN A 78 -12.83 4.96 -18.33
CA ASN A 78 -14.25 5.30 -18.44
C ASN A 78 -14.88 5.83 -17.15
N HIS A 79 -14.13 5.96 -16.06
CA HIS A 79 -14.65 6.43 -14.77
C HIS A 79 -15.36 7.78 -14.89
N LYS A 80 -16.37 7.98 -14.03
CA LYS A 80 -17.17 9.20 -13.94
C LYS A 80 -17.11 9.85 -12.57
N ALA A 81 -16.49 9.22 -11.58
CA ALA A 81 -16.28 9.79 -10.26
C ALA A 81 -14.95 9.32 -9.67
N VAL A 82 -14.40 10.15 -8.79
CA VAL A 82 -13.20 9.90 -7.99
C VAL A 82 -13.55 10.14 -6.53
N LEU A 83 -13.23 9.19 -5.65
CA LEU A 83 -13.40 9.29 -4.21
C LEU A 83 -12.07 9.00 -3.51
N TYR A 84 -11.66 9.91 -2.64
CA TYR A 84 -10.50 9.73 -1.77
C TYR A 84 -10.93 9.40 -0.34
N VAL A 85 -10.29 8.39 0.25
CA VAL A 85 -10.47 8.01 1.65
C VAL A 85 -9.11 8.00 2.35
N LEU A 86 -9.01 8.68 3.49
CA LEU A 86 -7.77 8.89 4.24
C LEU A 86 -7.84 8.16 5.58
N SER A 87 -6.81 7.39 5.96
CA SER A 87 -6.70 6.84 7.32
C SER A 87 -6.41 7.96 8.33
N PRO A 88 -6.44 7.77 9.65
CA PRO A 88 -5.73 8.70 10.54
C PRO A 88 -4.20 8.59 10.35
N PRO A 89 -3.40 9.54 10.84
CA PRO A 89 -1.95 9.39 10.91
C PRO A 89 -1.57 8.13 11.70
N LEU A 90 -0.65 7.35 11.15
CA LEU A 90 -0.30 6.02 11.63
C LEU A 90 0.80 6.09 12.70
N GLU A 91 0.56 5.39 13.80
CA GLU A 91 1.63 4.97 14.70
C GLU A 91 2.29 3.70 14.13
N GLN A 92 3.61 3.59 14.25
CA GLN A 92 4.36 2.45 13.70
C GLN A 92 3.78 1.11 14.15
N GLN A 93 3.49 0.96 15.44
CA GLN A 93 2.97 -0.28 16.03
C GLN A 93 1.55 -0.63 15.56
N LYS A 94 0.79 0.34 15.07
CA LYS A 94 -0.59 0.16 14.59
C LYS A 94 -0.69 0.09 13.07
N SER A 95 0.43 0.27 12.35
CA SER A 95 0.43 0.45 10.89
C SER A 95 -0.18 -0.76 10.15
N VAL A 96 0.12 -1.98 10.58
CA VAL A 96 -0.49 -3.19 10.00
C VAL A 96 -2.00 -3.26 10.25
N ALA A 97 -2.46 -2.91 11.46
CA ALA A 97 -3.89 -2.93 11.78
C ALA A 97 -4.67 -1.92 10.93
N TYR A 98 -4.12 -0.72 10.71
CA TYR A 98 -4.70 0.26 9.80
C TYR A 98 -4.63 -0.17 8.33
N SER A 99 -3.58 -0.86 7.90
CA SER A 99 -3.54 -1.46 6.56
C SER A 99 -4.60 -2.55 6.38
N ALA A 100 -4.84 -3.38 7.39
CA ALA A 100 -5.91 -4.37 7.34
C ALA A 100 -7.30 -3.70 7.29
N ALA A 101 -7.49 -2.60 8.03
CA ALA A 101 -8.69 -1.78 7.96
C ALA A 101 -8.86 -1.14 6.57
N ALA A 102 -7.78 -0.60 5.98
CA ALA A 102 -7.79 -0.06 4.62
C ALA A 102 -8.19 -1.14 3.61
N LEU A 103 -7.65 -2.36 3.70
CA LEU A 103 -8.04 -3.49 2.83
C LEU A 103 -9.52 -3.85 2.97
N ARG A 104 -10.08 -3.80 4.17
CA ARG A 104 -11.51 -4.02 4.40
C ARG A 104 -12.36 -2.93 3.76
N ILE A 105 -11.96 -1.66 3.86
CA ILE A 105 -12.63 -0.56 3.17
C ILE A 105 -12.54 -0.74 1.65
N VAL A 106 -11.39 -1.18 1.13
CA VAL A 106 -11.21 -1.50 -0.29
C VAL A 106 -12.21 -2.56 -0.74
N GLU A 107 -12.30 -3.69 -0.04
CA GLU A 107 -13.28 -4.75 -0.32
C GLU A 107 -14.72 -4.22 -0.32
N GLU A 108 -15.14 -3.54 0.75
CA GLU A 108 -16.52 -3.04 0.88
C GLU A 108 -16.85 -1.97 -0.18
N MET A 109 -15.88 -1.14 -0.59
CA MET A 109 -16.07 -0.16 -1.65
C MET A 109 -16.18 -0.81 -3.04
N ILE A 110 -15.43 -1.88 -3.30
CA ILE A 110 -15.54 -2.66 -4.54
C ILE A 110 -16.93 -3.31 -4.61
N GLU A 111 -17.38 -3.93 -3.52
CA GLU A 111 -18.74 -4.49 -3.42
C GLU A 111 -19.83 -3.43 -3.57
N ALA A 112 -19.56 -2.19 -3.14
CA ALA A 112 -20.45 -1.05 -3.32
C ALA A 112 -20.42 -0.42 -4.73
N GLY A 113 -19.60 -0.93 -5.65
CA GLY A 113 -19.57 -0.49 -7.04
C GLY A 113 -18.37 0.37 -7.45
N ALA A 114 -17.31 0.44 -6.63
CA ALA A 114 -16.04 0.97 -7.10
C ALA A 114 -15.48 0.09 -8.24
N THR A 115 -15.04 0.75 -9.30
CA THR A 115 -14.60 0.13 -10.56
C THR A 115 -13.09 0.03 -10.71
N ALA A 116 -12.34 0.83 -9.95
CA ALA A 116 -10.89 0.71 -9.80
C ALA A 116 -10.46 1.29 -8.45
N VAL A 117 -9.32 0.81 -7.93
CA VAL A 117 -8.79 1.24 -6.63
C VAL A 117 -7.27 1.37 -6.69
N LYS A 118 -6.74 2.41 -6.05
CA LYS A 118 -5.30 2.68 -5.95
C LYS A 118 -4.93 3.12 -4.53
N GLY A 119 -3.83 2.58 -4.01
CA GLY A 119 -3.15 3.09 -2.82
C GLY A 119 -2.18 4.20 -3.20
N GLU A 120 -2.60 5.45 -3.05
CA GLU A 120 -1.83 6.65 -3.47
C GLU A 120 -0.55 6.86 -2.66
N SER A 121 -0.56 6.48 -1.38
CA SER A 121 0.60 6.65 -0.47
C SER A 121 1.86 5.92 -0.96
N ALA A 122 1.71 4.87 -1.76
CA ALA A 122 2.81 4.18 -2.42
C ALA A 122 2.74 4.21 -3.95
N GLY A 123 1.63 4.71 -4.50
CA GLY A 123 1.34 4.67 -5.92
C GLY A 123 1.24 3.24 -6.47
N VAL A 124 0.49 2.36 -5.80
CA VAL A 124 0.21 0.99 -6.24
C VAL A 124 -1.27 0.81 -6.60
N ALA A 125 -1.54 0.18 -7.73
CA ALA A 125 -2.88 -0.18 -8.18
C ALA A 125 -2.91 -1.65 -8.59
N HIS A 126 -3.92 -2.36 -8.09
CA HIS A 126 -4.23 -3.73 -8.50
C HIS A 126 -5.55 -3.71 -9.29
N GLY A 127 -5.77 -4.72 -10.13
CA GLY A 127 -7.09 -5.03 -10.66
C GLY A 127 -8.02 -5.50 -9.53
N LEU A 128 -9.33 -5.38 -9.75
CA LEU A 128 -10.32 -5.64 -8.70
C LEU A 128 -10.21 -7.06 -8.12
N ALA A 129 -9.99 -8.05 -8.98
CA ALA A 129 -9.82 -9.45 -8.55
C ALA A 129 -8.64 -9.63 -7.58
N ARG A 130 -7.53 -8.94 -7.83
CA ARG A 130 -6.34 -9.01 -6.97
C ARG A 130 -6.55 -8.27 -5.66
N TRP A 131 -7.24 -7.12 -5.66
CA TRP A 131 -7.65 -6.45 -4.42
C TRP A 131 -8.52 -7.35 -3.54
N MET A 132 -9.54 -7.99 -4.12
CA MET A 132 -10.42 -8.91 -3.39
C MET A 132 -9.66 -10.14 -2.86
N GLN A 133 -8.72 -10.68 -3.63
CA GLN A 133 -7.85 -11.77 -3.18
C GLN A 133 -7.02 -11.35 -1.95
N LEU A 134 -6.38 -10.19 -1.99
CA LEU A 134 -5.57 -9.67 -0.88
C LEU A 134 -6.42 -9.39 0.37
N ALA A 135 -7.64 -8.87 0.21
CA ALA A 135 -8.59 -8.69 1.31
C ALA A 135 -8.96 -10.04 1.95
N ALA A 136 -9.25 -11.07 1.14
CA ALA A 136 -9.56 -12.41 1.63
C ALA A 136 -8.37 -13.06 2.36
N GLU A 137 -7.16 -12.96 1.81
CA GLU A 137 -5.91 -13.42 2.44
C GLU A 137 -5.68 -12.73 3.79
N CYS A 138 -5.90 -11.41 3.86
CA CYS A 138 -5.73 -10.64 5.09
C CYS A 138 -6.74 -11.07 6.16
N LYS A 139 -8.01 -11.29 5.79
CA LYS A 139 -9.04 -11.82 6.71
C LYS A 139 -8.70 -13.22 7.19
N ALA A 140 -8.16 -14.08 6.33
CA ALA A 140 -7.74 -15.42 6.72
C ALA A 140 -6.58 -15.38 7.73
N ALA A 141 -5.60 -14.48 7.52
CA ALA A 141 -4.47 -14.28 8.44
C ALA A 141 -4.89 -13.78 9.84
N ALA A 142 -6.03 -13.10 9.97
CA ALA A 142 -6.60 -12.67 11.25
C ALA A 142 -7.21 -13.81 12.08
N ARG A 143 -7.51 -14.96 11.46
CA ARG A 143 -8.21 -16.09 12.11
C ARG A 143 -7.26 -17.16 12.68
N THR A 144 -5.96 -16.93 12.63
CA THR A 144 -4.98 -17.90 13.15
C THR A 144 -5.09 -18.04 14.68
N ASN A 145 -4.64 -19.18 15.22
CA ASN A 145 -4.77 -19.58 16.63
C ASN A 145 -4.07 -18.65 17.66
N GLN A 146 -3.58 -17.48 17.25
CA GLN A 146 -2.90 -16.48 18.08
C GLN A 146 -3.84 -15.37 18.59
N GLY A 147 -5.16 -15.49 18.42
CA GLY A 147 -6.12 -14.44 18.76
C GLY A 147 -6.09 -13.25 17.79
N LEU A 148 -6.75 -12.13 18.13
CA LEU A 148 -6.78 -10.87 17.36
C LEU A 148 -5.43 -10.11 17.35
N ALA A 149 -4.30 -10.82 17.29
CA ALA A 149 -2.97 -10.25 17.19
C ALA A 149 -2.59 -10.03 15.71
N VAL A 150 -1.82 -8.98 15.45
CA VAL A 150 -1.19 -8.77 14.15
C VAL A 150 -0.20 -9.91 13.90
N THR A 151 -0.41 -10.68 12.83
CA THR A 151 0.46 -11.80 12.45
C THR A 151 1.43 -11.41 11.35
N ALA A 152 2.53 -12.15 11.21
CA ALA A 152 3.46 -11.98 10.09
C ALA A 152 2.76 -12.15 8.72
N ALA A 153 1.84 -13.12 8.61
CA ALA A 153 1.03 -13.32 7.41
C ALA A 153 0.16 -12.10 7.09
N MET A 154 -0.48 -11.49 8.10
CA MET A 154 -1.27 -10.26 7.91
C MET A 154 -0.38 -9.08 7.49
N SER A 155 0.78 -8.92 8.15
CA SER A 155 1.77 -7.89 7.80
C SER A 155 2.23 -8.02 6.35
N ARG A 156 2.56 -9.26 5.94
CA ARG A 156 2.91 -9.60 4.56
C ARG A 156 1.80 -9.23 3.59
N THR A 157 0.57 -9.69 3.81
CA THR A 157 -0.55 -9.38 2.90
C THR A 157 -0.82 -7.88 2.80
N CYS A 158 -0.81 -7.14 3.91
CA CYS A 158 -0.95 -5.70 3.91
C CYS A 158 0.17 -5.00 3.11
N ARG A 159 1.40 -5.47 3.26
CA ARG A 159 2.56 -4.98 2.52
C ARG A 159 2.43 -5.27 1.01
N LEU A 160 1.99 -6.46 0.64
CA LEU A 160 1.73 -6.82 -0.76
C LEU A 160 0.64 -5.94 -1.38
N ALA A 161 -0.37 -5.55 -0.61
CA ALA A 161 -1.45 -4.69 -1.06
C ALA A 161 -1.00 -3.24 -1.28
N PHE A 162 -0.26 -2.67 -0.32
CA PHE A 162 -0.03 -1.22 -0.28
C PHE A 162 1.41 -0.79 -0.55
N ALA A 163 2.34 -1.70 -0.85
CA ALA A 163 3.69 -1.34 -1.23
C ALA A 163 3.99 -1.65 -2.69
N LYS A 164 4.58 -0.67 -3.38
CA LYS A 164 5.09 -0.82 -4.73
C LYS A 164 6.53 -1.29 -4.71
N ARG A 165 6.83 -2.30 -5.52
CA ARG A 165 8.18 -2.79 -5.81
C ARG A 165 8.16 -3.61 -7.10
N PRO A 166 9.28 -3.70 -7.84
CA PRO A 166 10.39 -2.77 -7.72
C PRO A 166 9.97 -1.43 -8.35
N LEU A 167 10.35 -0.32 -7.72
CA LEU A 167 10.37 0.98 -8.37
C LEU A 167 11.77 1.18 -8.96
N GLY A 168 11.86 1.47 -10.24
CA GLY A 168 13.14 1.64 -10.92
C GLY A 168 13.78 2.99 -10.56
N GLY A 169 14.79 2.97 -9.68
CA GLY A 169 15.69 4.11 -9.45
C GLY A 169 16.89 4.10 -10.40
N ASN A 170 17.84 5.02 -10.22
CA ASN A 170 19.07 5.05 -11.03
C ASN A 170 19.98 3.86 -10.71
N SER A 171 20.33 3.69 -9.43
CA SER A 171 21.28 2.67 -8.96
C SER A 171 20.62 1.49 -8.25
N TYR A 172 19.37 1.65 -7.82
CA TYR A 172 18.64 0.66 -7.03
C TYR A 172 17.29 0.32 -7.66
N ASN A 173 16.84 -0.90 -7.38
CA ASN A 173 15.45 -1.31 -7.42
C ASN A 173 14.87 -1.08 -6.02
N GLU A 174 13.88 -0.20 -5.93
CA GLU A 174 13.42 0.40 -4.67
C GLU A 174 12.04 -0.15 -4.27
N SER A 175 11.77 -0.19 -2.96
CA SER A 175 10.41 -0.29 -2.44
C SER A 175 9.85 1.09 -2.07
N VAL A 176 8.54 1.24 -2.16
CA VAL A 176 7.82 2.39 -1.60
C VAL A 176 6.54 1.88 -0.94
N GLY A 177 6.28 2.32 0.30
CA GLY A 177 5.05 2.00 1.03
C GLY A 177 5.24 1.05 2.21
N PHE A 178 6.47 0.66 2.55
CA PHE A 178 6.72 -0.20 3.71
C PHE A 178 6.39 0.52 5.03
N HIS A 179 6.42 1.86 5.03
CA HIS A 179 5.94 2.66 6.15
C HIS A 179 4.47 2.41 6.50
N LEU A 180 3.63 1.98 5.55
CA LEU A 180 2.22 1.66 5.78
C LEU A 180 2.05 0.38 6.62
N VAL A 181 3.09 -0.45 6.72
CA VAL A 181 3.15 -1.62 7.60
C VAL A 181 4.20 -1.48 8.70
N GLY A 182 4.73 -0.27 8.93
CA GLY A 182 5.65 0.03 10.03
C GLY A 182 7.10 -0.41 9.79
N LEU A 183 7.49 -0.67 8.53
CA LEU A 183 8.82 -1.15 8.16
C LEU A 183 9.63 -0.08 7.39
N PRO A 184 10.98 -0.10 7.49
CA PRO A 184 11.83 0.70 6.60
C PRO A 184 11.74 0.18 5.15
N GLU A 185 12.02 1.02 4.16
CA GLU A 185 12.11 0.58 2.77
C GLU A 185 13.35 -0.32 2.54
N VAL A 186 13.32 -1.13 1.48
CA VAL A 186 14.44 -1.99 1.07
C VAL A 186 14.83 -1.66 -0.37
N TYR A 187 16.08 -1.23 -0.56
CA TYR A 187 16.63 -0.83 -1.86
C TYR A 187 17.71 -1.83 -2.26
N VAL A 188 17.53 -2.50 -3.40
CA VAL A 188 18.46 -3.52 -3.90
C VAL A 188 19.26 -2.96 -5.06
N ALA A 189 20.59 -2.98 -4.98
CA ALA A 189 21.44 -2.50 -6.08
C ALA A 189 21.11 -3.24 -7.38
N LYS A 190 20.97 -2.53 -8.49
CA LYS A 190 20.65 -3.14 -9.79
C LYS A 190 21.70 -4.13 -10.28
N SER A 191 22.94 -4.02 -9.80
CA SER A 191 24.02 -4.98 -10.07
C SER A 191 23.80 -6.36 -9.44
N ARG A 192 22.83 -6.52 -8.52
CA ARG A 192 22.53 -7.79 -7.84
C ARG A 192 21.72 -8.78 -8.68
N GLY A 193 21.11 -8.34 -9.78
CA GLY A 193 20.33 -9.23 -10.64
C GLY A 193 19.17 -8.52 -11.33
N SER A 194 18.19 -9.31 -11.75
CA SER A 194 17.00 -8.80 -12.43
C SER A 194 16.03 -8.11 -11.45
N ASP A 195 15.07 -7.37 -11.99
CA ASP A 195 13.96 -6.79 -11.22
C ASP A 195 13.21 -7.85 -10.41
N ARG A 196 13.09 -9.07 -10.94
CA ARG A 196 12.46 -10.20 -10.25
C ARG A 196 13.29 -10.68 -9.06
N ASP A 197 14.61 -10.72 -9.21
CA ASP A 197 15.51 -11.08 -8.10
C ASP A 197 15.47 -10.02 -7.00
N ALA A 198 15.46 -8.75 -7.39
CA ALA A 198 15.33 -7.63 -6.46
C ALA A 198 14.01 -7.68 -5.67
N VAL A 199 12.88 -7.98 -6.33
CA VAL A 199 11.58 -8.15 -5.67
C VAL A 199 11.62 -9.31 -4.67
N LYS A 200 12.16 -10.46 -5.07
CA LYS A 200 12.26 -11.63 -4.20
C LYS A 200 13.07 -11.31 -2.94
N LEU A 201 14.23 -10.65 -3.11
CA LEU A 201 15.09 -10.28 -1.99
C LEU A 201 14.46 -9.20 -1.10
N THR A 202 13.78 -8.23 -1.70
CA THR A 202 12.99 -7.21 -1.01
C THR A 202 11.92 -7.87 -0.13
N ASP A 203 11.19 -8.83 -0.67
CA ASP A 203 10.14 -9.56 0.06
C ASP A 203 10.71 -10.42 1.19
N GLU A 204 11.82 -11.12 0.94
CA GLU A 204 12.49 -11.95 1.95
C GLU A 204 12.94 -11.13 3.16
N ILE A 205 13.55 -9.96 2.93
CA ILE A 205 14.03 -9.09 4.01
C ILE A 205 12.85 -8.47 4.75
N ALA A 206 11.81 -8.04 4.03
CA ALA A 206 10.62 -7.50 4.66
C ALA A 206 9.88 -8.52 5.53
N ASP A 207 9.78 -9.77 5.06
CA ASP A 207 9.19 -10.86 5.83
C ASP A 207 10.03 -11.15 7.08
N ALA A 208 11.37 -11.20 6.96
CA ALA A 208 12.26 -11.35 8.11
C ALA A 208 12.10 -10.20 9.14
N MET A 209 12.03 -8.94 8.68
CA MET A 209 11.83 -7.78 9.56
C MET A 209 10.47 -7.82 10.28
N ALA A 210 9.43 -8.31 9.62
CA ALA A 210 8.10 -8.47 10.23
C ALA A 210 8.06 -9.62 11.24
N GLU A 211 8.80 -10.71 11.01
CA GLU A 211 8.81 -11.91 11.86
C GLU A 211 9.75 -11.79 13.07
N HIS A 212 10.92 -11.21 12.88
CA HIS A 212 11.99 -11.20 13.89
C HIS A 212 12.28 -9.80 14.45
N GLY A 213 11.68 -8.77 13.85
CA GLY A 213 11.94 -7.37 14.17
C GLY A 213 13.13 -6.81 13.38
N VAL A 214 13.04 -5.54 13.02
CA VAL A 214 14.00 -4.83 12.16
C VAL A 214 15.44 -5.00 12.66
N ASP A 215 15.73 -4.67 13.92
CA ASP A 215 17.09 -4.70 14.46
C ASP A 215 17.73 -6.09 14.43
N ALA A 216 16.95 -7.14 14.71
CA ALA A 216 17.42 -8.51 14.69
C ALA A 216 17.75 -8.96 13.26
N SER A 217 16.83 -8.71 12.31
CA SER A 217 17.03 -9.07 10.90
C SER A 217 18.21 -8.36 10.25
N LEU A 218 18.41 -7.07 10.56
CA LEU A 218 19.54 -6.31 10.04
C LEU A 218 20.86 -6.80 10.63
N ARG A 219 20.91 -7.10 11.92
CA ARG A 219 22.12 -7.62 12.58
C ARG A 219 22.53 -8.97 12.01
N GLU A 220 21.60 -9.90 11.85
CA GLU A 220 21.85 -11.23 11.29
C GLU A 220 22.44 -11.13 9.87
N ARG A 221 21.91 -10.21 9.06
CA ARG A 221 22.31 -10.01 7.67
C ARG A 221 23.48 -9.02 7.49
N LYS A 222 24.01 -8.47 8.58
CA LYS A 222 25.05 -7.42 8.58
C LYS A 222 24.67 -6.20 7.71
N LEU A 223 23.39 -5.84 7.72
CA LEU A 223 22.85 -4.70 7.00
C LEU A 223 22.75 -3.48 7.92
N ALA A 224 22.76 -2.29 7.32
CA ALA A 224 22.62 -1.03 8.03
C ALA A 224 21.33 -0.31 7.64
N LEU A 225 20.73 0.37 8.62
CA LEU A 225 19.61 1.25 8.42
C LEU A 225 20.10 2.69 8.19
N SER A 226 19.55 3.36 7.19
CA SER A 226 19.82 4.77 6.89
C SER A 226 18.54 5.60 7.00
N GLN A 227 18.63 6.85 7.45
CA GLN A 227 17.47 7.73 7.67
C GLN A 227 17.20 8.70 6.50
N GLY A 228 17.96 8.59 5.40
CA GLY A 228 17.77 9.45 4.24
C GLY A 228 16.60 9.00 3.36
N SER A 229 15.79 9.93 2.88
CA SER A 229 14.71 9.72 1.91
C SER A 229 14.89 10.67 0.73
N GLN A 230 14.48 10.23 -0.46
CA GLN A 230 14.35 11.12 -1.63
C GLN A 230 13.02 11.88 -1.66
N TYR A 231 12.05 11.46 -0.84
CA TYR A 231 10.77 12.13 -0.67
C TYR A 231 10.88 13.20 0.42
N ALA A 232 10.19 14.32 0.22
CA ALA A 232 10.00 15.33 1.26
C ALA A 232 9.16 14.75 2.41
N ASP A 233 9.30 15.32 3.60
CA ASP A 233 8.66 14.85 4.83
C ASP A 233 7.13 15.01 4.84
N ASP A 234 6.59 15.86 3.97
CA ASP A 234 5.15 16.04 3.71
C ASP A 234 4.60 15.15 2.59
N ASP A 235 5.45 14.41 1.85
CA ASP A 235 5.00 13.46 0.83
C ASP A 235 4.50 12.16 1.49
N PHE A 236 3.32 11.69 1.07
CA PHE A 236 2.76 10.41 1.54
C PHE A 236 3.67 9.20 1.27
N LYS A 237 4.65 9.30 0.38
CA LYS A 237 5.65 8.26 0.10
C LYS A 237 6.83 8.27 1.08
N PHE A 238 6.98 9.31 1.90
CA PHE A 238 8.04 9.41 2.88
C PHE A 238 7.99 8.27 3.90
N ASN A 239 9.11 7.57 4.05
CA ASN A 239 9.24 6.52 5.05
C ASN A 239 10.03 7.04 6.27
N PRO A 240 9.38 7.32 7.41
CA PRO A 240 10.04 7.81 8.63
C PRO A 240 10.90 6.75 9.33
N TYR A 241 10.83 5.48 8.91
CA TYR A 241 11.55 4.37 9.52
C TYR A 241 12.89 4.09 8.82
N GLY A 242 13.17 4.76 7.70
CA GLY A 242 14.43 4.71 7.00
C GLY A 242 14.46 3.71 5.83
N ILE A 243 15.66 3.42 5.36
CA ILE A 243 15.95 2.63 4.18
C ILE A 243 17.11 1.67 4.47
N VAL A 244 16.92 0.40 4.12
CA VAL A 244 17.93 -0.65 4.11
C VAL A 244 18.45 -0.78 2.69
N ARG A 245 19.75 -0.52 2.49
CA ARG A 245 20.39 -0.67 1.17
C ARG A 245 21.16 -1.99 1.09
N ILE A 246 20.96 -2.71 0.00
CA ILE A 246 21.68 -3.93 -0.34
C ILE A 246 22.61 -3.59 -1.49
N GLU A 247 23.88 -3.37 -1.15
CA GLU A 247 24.94 -3.10 -2.11
C GLU A 247 25.31 -4.34 -2.92
N ALA A 248 26.12 -4.19 -3.98
CA ALA A 248 26.62 -5.29 -4.81
C ALA A 248 27.31 -6.41 -4.02
#